data_AF-D3Z5Y3-F1
#
_entry.id   AF-D3Z5Y3-F1
#
_cell.length_a   1.000
_cell.length_b   1.000
_cell.length_c   1.000
_cell.angle_alpha   90.00
_cell.angle_beta   90.00
_cell.angle_gamma   90.00
#
_symmetry.space_group_name_H-M   'P 1'
#
loop_
_entity.id
_entity.type
_entity.pdbx_description
1 polymer ?
#
loop_
_entity_poly.entity_id
_entity_poly.type
_entity_poly.pdbx_seq_one_letter_code
_entity_poly.pdbx_strand_id
1 'polypeptide(L)' 'MRRGAPQDQELVGPGAPGRGSRGSPPSSGPVVPVLVFPPDLVFRADQRSGPRQLLTLYNPTGTALRFRVLCTAP' A
#
# COMPACT_ATOMS: atom_id res chain seq x y z
N MET A 1 -28.64 -52.52 -1.14
CA MET A 1 -28.49 -51.53 -0.05
C MET A 1 -27.32 -50.62 -0.36
N ARG A 2 -27.56 -49.35 -0.74
CA ARG A 2 -26.62 -48.22 -0.61
C ARG A 2 -27.39 -46.91 -0.86
N ARG A 3 -27.47 -46.11 0.22
CA ARG A 3 -28.02 -44.73 0.38
C ARG A 3 -27.12 -43.75 -0.41
N GLY A 4 -27.46 -42.51 -0.78
CA GLY A 4 -28.54 -41.56 -0.50
C GLY A 4 -28.24 -40.24 -1.28
N ALA A 5 -29.19 -39.28 -1.26
CA ALA A 5 -29.26 -38.04 -2.05
C ALA A 5 -28.07 -37.04 -1.91
N PRO A 6 -27.86 -36.12 -2.88
CA PRO A 6 -26.87 -35.06 -2.74
C PRO A 6 -27.35 -34.02 -1.72
N GLN A 7 -26.46 -33.62 -0.82
CA GLN A 7 -26.73 -32.67 0.25
C GLN A 7 -26.38 -31.27 -0.25
N ASP A 8 -27.38 -30.42 -0.43
CA ASP A 8 -27.24 -28.98 -0.42
C ASP A 8 -26.53 -28.56 0.87
N GLN A 9 -25.30 -28.07 0.75
CA GLN A 9 -24.54 -27.49 1.84
C GLN A 9 -24.39 -26.00 1.56
N GLU A 10 -25.48 -25.28 1.75
CA GLU A 10 -25.44 -23.86 2.12
C GLU A 10 -24.80 -23.80 3.52
N LEU A 11 -23.52 -23.43 3.57
CA LEU A 11 -22.86 -23.09 4.83
C LEU A 11 -22.42 -21.63 4.74
N VAL A 12 -23.37 -20.74 5.03
CA VAL A 12 -23.11 -19.36 5.46
C VAL A 12 -22.21 -19.44 6.70
N GLY A 13 -20.91 -19.17 6.50
CA GLY A 13 -19.99 -18.92 7.60
C GLY A 13 -19.99 -17.42 7.94
N PRO A 14 -20.34 -17.00 9.16
CA PRO A 14 -20.13 -15.63 9.60
C PRO A 14 -18.71 -15.53 10.19
N GLY A 15 -17.84 -14.72 9.59
CA GLY A 15 -16.50 -14.49 10.12
C GLY A 15 -15.64 -13.65 9.20
N ALA A 16 -16.09 -12.42 8.90
CA ALA A 16 -15.25 -11.44 8.23
C ALA A 16 -13.94 -11.25 9.03
N PRO A 17 -12.77 -11.12 8.38
CA PRO A 17 -11.53 -10.83 9.08
C PRO A 17 -11.70 -9.51 9.80
N GLY A 18 -11.31 -9.48 11.08
CA GLY A 18 -11.34 -8.31 11.92
C GLY A 18 -10.82 -7.11 11.14
N ARG A 19 -11.74 -6.18 10.83
CA ARG A 19 -11.43 -4.89 10.26
C ARG A 19 -10.63 -4.16 11.32
N GLY A 20 -9.30 -4.34 11.28
CA GLY A 20 -8.37 -3.50 12.01
C GLY A 20 -8.85 -2.07 11.81
N SER A 21 -9.08 -1.38 12.92
CA SER A 21 -9.45 0.03 12.91
C SER A 21 -8.49 0.71 11.95
N ARG A 22 -8.98 1.07 10.74
CA ARG A 22 -8.25 1.97 9.86
C ARG A 22 -8.21 3.22 10.70
N GLY A 23 -7.08 3.43 11.38
CA GLY A 23 -6.85 4.62 12.18
C GLY A 23 -7.34 5.80 11.35
N SER A 24 -8.09 6.70 11.99
CA SER A 24 -8.58 7.91 11.32
C SER A 24 -7.45 8.47 10.46
N PRO A 25 -7.70 8.84 9.20
CA PRO A 25 -6.66 9.45 8.38
C PRO A 25 -6.04 10.57 9.22
N PRO A 26 -4.70 10.67 9.27
CA PRO A 26 -4.07 11.72 10.06
C PRO A 26 -4.72 13.05 9.65
N SER A 27 -5.12 13.84 10.65
CA SER A 27 -5.50 15.24 10.44
C SER A 27 -4.47 15.84 9.49
N SER A 28 -4.91 16.30 8.32
CA SER A 28 -4.04 16.84 7.29
C SER A 28 -3.35 18.06 7.87
N GLY A 29 -2.16 17.86 8.42
CA GLY A 29 -1.32 18.93 8.92
C GLY A 29 -0.97 19.92 7.80
N PRO A 30 -0.27 21.00 8.13
CA PRO A 30 0.13 21.98 7.14
C PRO A 30 0.85 21.32 5.96
N VAL A 31 0.42 21.65 4.74
CA VAL A 31 1.03 21.16 3.50
C VAL A 31 2.35 21.90 3.29
N VAL A 32 3.46 21.16 3.27
CA VAL A 32 4.79 21.71 2.99
C VAL A 32 5.18 21.38 1.55
N PRO A 33 5.62 22.37 0.75
CA PRO A 33 6.11 22.09 -0.61
C PRO A 33 7.40 21.26 -0.54
N VAL A 34 7.42 20.13 -1.26
CA VAL A 34 8.60 19.27 -1.44
C VAL A 34 8.76 19.03 -2.93
N LEU A 35 9.97 19.18 -3.46
CA LEU A 35 10.25 18.89 -4.87
C LEU A 35 10.59 17.40 -4.99
N VAL A 36 9.97 16.72 -5.95
CA VAL A 36 10.10 15.27 -6.13
C VAL A 36 10.61 14.97 -7.54
N PHE A 37 11.62 14.12 -7.65
CA PHE A 37 12.19 13.70 -8.93
C PHE A 37 12.64 12.23 -8.88
N PRO A 38 12.49 11.45 -9.96
CA PRO A 38 11.68 11.76 -11.15
C PRO A 38 10.18 11.78 -10.83
N PRO A 39 9.34 12.39 -11.69
CA PRO A 39 7.89 12.36 -11.52
C PRO A 39 7.30 10.95 -11.69
N ASP A 40 7.98 10.11 -12.49
CA ASP A 40 7.59 8.73 -12.78
C ASP A 40 8.73 7.77 -12.44
N LEU A 41 8.41 6.63 -11.84
CA LEU A 41 9.37 5.56 -11.55
C LEU A 41 9.22 4.44 -12.58
N VAL A 42 10.29 4.15 -13.33
CA VAL A 42 10.28 3.14 -14.40
C VAL A 42 11.22 1.99 -14.06
N PHE A 43 10.67 0.87 -13.59
CA PHE A 43 11.47 -0.29 -13.22
C PHE A 43 11.84 -1.12 -14.45
N ARG A 44 13.13 -1.46 -14.58
CA ARG A 44 13.68 -2.17 -15.74
C ARG A 44 14.32 -3.48 -15.30
N ALA A 45 13.91 -4.58 -15.93
CA ALA A 45 14.38 -5.92 -15.56
C ALA A 45 15.84 -6.18 -15.99
N ASP A 46 16.32 -5.46 -17.00
CA ASP A 46 17.66 -5.54 -17.57
C ASP A 46 18.71 -4.71 -16.83
N GLN A 47 18.31 -3.97 -15.78
CA GLN A 47 19.28 -3.28 -14.93
C GLN A 47 20.16 -4.29 -14.18
N ARG A 48 21.47 -4.09 -14.27
CA ARG A 48 22.49 -4.96 -13.64
C ARG A 48 22.30 -5.08 -12.12
N SER A 49 21.75 -4.06 -11.46
CA SER A 49 21.45 -4.06 -10.03
C SER A 49 20.08 -4.68 -9.67
N GLY A 50 19.38 -5.25 -10.65
CA GLY A 50 17.98 -5.65 -10.55
C GLY A 50 17.01 -4.48 -10.80
N PRO A 51 15.70 -4.73 -10.79
CA PRO A 51 14.68 -3.71 -11.06
C PRO A 51 14.59 -2.72 -9.88
N ARG A 52 15.35 -1.63 -9.95
CA ARG A 52 15.44 -0.62 -8.88
C ARG A 52 15.29 0.79 -9.44
N GLN A 53 14.70 1.69 -8.67
CA GLN A 53 14.56 3.10 -9.05
C GLN A 53 14.86 4.01 -7.86
N LEU A 54 15.39 5.20 -8.13
CA LEU A 54 15.69 6.22 -7.13
C LEU A 54 14.61 7.30 -7.19
N LEU A 55 13.98 7.56 -6.05
CA LEU A 55 13.12 8.73 -5.85
C LEU A 55 13.84 9.70 -4.92
N THR A 56 14.08 10.91 -5.40
CA THR A 56 14.72 11.99 -4.65
C THR A 56 13.69 13.00 -4.20
N LEU A 57 13.69 13.31 -2.90
CA LEU A 57 12.86 14.34 -2.30
C LEU A 57 13.77 15.48 -1.84
N TYR A 58 13.56 16.68 -2.38
CA TYR A 58 14.26 17.87 -1.95
C TYR A 58 13.37 18.70 -1.04
N ASN A 59 13.87 18.94 0.17
CA ASN A 59 13.28 19.86 1.12
C ASN A 59 13.78 21.28 0.82
N PRO A 60 12.95 22.20 0.29
CA PRO A 60 13.36 23.57 0.02
C PRO A 60 13.37 24.44 1.29
N THR A 61 12.93 23.90 2.44
CA THR A 61 12.81 24.64 3.69
C THR A 61 14.08 24.54 4.53
N GLY A 62 14.25 25.48 5.48
CA GLY A 62 15.29 25.41 6.50
C GLY A 62 14.97 24.48 7.69
N THR A 63 13.80 23.82 7.68
CA THR A 63 13.31 23.00 8.80
C THR A 63 13.34 21.52 8.47
N ALA A 64 13.58 20.65 9.46
CA ALA A 64 13.56 19.21 9.25
C ALA A 64 12.15 18.70 8.94
N LEU A 65 12.02 17.88 7.89
CA LEU A 65 10.76 17.25 7.52
C LEU A 65 10.72 15.80 7.99
N ARG A 66 9.56 15.40 8.52
CA ARG A 66 9.23 14.01 8.79
C ARG A 66 8.28 13.54 7.69
N PHE A 67 8.63 12.47 7.00
CA PHE A 67 7.83 11.94 5.90
C PHE A 67 7.69 10.42 6.02
N ARG A 68 6.72 9.88 5.27
CA ARG A 68 6.50 8.45 5.10
C ARG A 68 6.30 8.17 3.62
N VAL A 69 6.82 7.04 3.15
CA VAL A 69 6.54 6.52 1.81
C VAL A 69 5.45 5.47 1.96
N LEU A 70 4.36 5.61 1.22
CA LEU A 70 3.25 4.66 1.18
C LEU A 70 3.27 3.94 -0.17
N CYS A 71 2.93 2.65 -0.16
CA CYS A 71 2.84 1.82 -1.36
C CYS A 71 1.45 1.18 -1.43
N THR A 72 0.93 0.97 -2.64
CA THR A 72 -0.33 0.25 -2.87
C THR A 72 -0.16 -1.28 -2.85
N ALA A 73 1.08 -1.77 -2.92
CA ALA A 73 1.47 -3.18 -2.78
C ALA A 73 2.69 -3.29 -1.84
N PRO A 74 2.48 -3.17 -0.51
CA PRO A 74 3.55 -3.18 0.50
C PRO A 74 4.10 -4.58 0.81
#